data_AF-A0AA87MQC0-F1
#
_entry.id   AF-A0AA87MQC0-F1
#
_cell.length_a   1.000
_cell.length_b   1.000
_cell.length_c   1.000
_cell.angle_alpha   90.00
_cell.angle_beta   90.00
_cell.angle_gamma   90.00
#
_symmetry.space_group_name_H-M   'P 1'
#
loop_
_entity.id
_entity.type
_entity.pdbx_description
1 polymer ?
#
loop_
_entity_poly.entity_id
_entity_poly.type
_entity_poly.pdbx_seq_one_letter_code
_entity_poly.pdbx_strand_id
1 'polypeptide(L)'
;MIRTVLLILFLFLNVFFVLKEVYTLLDGYPEKPNGELGILKQDLVVGKFDQKGSLFKLPKGLIVRDASATGMDYFEPNRFKIIVTADREDLVNYNVTEKELLNFNGEYYSVRSPK
;
A
#
# COMPACT_ATOMS: atom_id res chain seq x y z
N MET A 1 45.30 22.75 12.58
CA MET A 1 44.59 21.49 12.94
C MET A 1 43.08 21.61 12.88
N ILE A 2 42.44 22.50 13.65
CA ILE A 2 40.97 22.53 13.76
C ILE A 2 40.24 22.79 12.43
N ARG A 3 40.80 23.66 11.57
CA ARG A 3 40.24 23.98 10.24
C ARG A 3 40.27 22.76 9.31
N THR A 4 41.35 21.98 9.35
CA THR A 4 41.50 20.76 8.54
C THR A 4 40.49 19.69 8.99
N VAL A 5 40.30 19.54 10.30
CA VAL A 5 39.31 18.60 10.87
C VAL A 5 37.89 18.99 10.47
N LEU A 6 37.54 20.28 10.55
CA LEU A 6 36.22 20.79 10.13
C LEU A 6 35.96 20.55 8.63
N LEU A 7 36.98 20.74 7.79
CA LEU A 7 36.86 20.54 6.35
C LEU A 7 36.64 19.06 5.99
N ILE A 8 37.37 18.16 6.65
CA ILE A 8 37.19 16.71 6.51
C ILE A 8 35.76 16.31 6.94
N LEU A 9 35.30 16.79 8.10
CA LEU A 9 33.95 16.51 8.61
C LEU A 9 32.86 16.97 7.62
N PHE A 10 33.00 18.17 7.06
CA PHE A 10 32.03 18.69 6.09
C PHE A 10 31.98 17.84 4.83
N LEU A 11 33.14 17.36 4.36
CA LEU A 11 33.24 16.49 3.18
C LEU A 11 32.51 15.16 3.42
N PHE A 12 32.74 14.52 4.57
CA PHE A 12 32.03 13.30 4.94
C PHE A 12 30.52 13.49 5.06
N LEU A 13 30.09 14.60 5.68
CA LEU A 13 28.68 14.90 5.85
C LEU A 13 27.96 15.06 4.50
N ASN A 14 28.58 15.73 3.54
CA ASN A 14 28.02 15.90 2.20
C ASN A 14 27.92 14.55 1.46
N VAL A 15 28.97 13.72 1.53
CA VAL A 15 28.95 12.39 0.92
C VAL A 15 27.85 11.53 1.55
N PHE A 16 27.68 11.58 2.87
CA PHE A 16 26.61 10.87 3.57
C PHE A 16 25.23 11.31 3.10
N PHE A 17 24.98 12.62 2.96
CA PHE A 17 23.71 13.11 2.44
C PHE A 17 23.43 12.67 1.01
N VAL A 18 24.43 12.75 0.12
CA VAL A 18 24.28 12.28 -1.27
C VAL A 18 23.97 10.78 -1.32
N LEU A 19 24.69 9.96 -0.56
CA LEU A 19 24.46 8.52 -0.51
C LEU A 19 23.08 8.18 0.06
N LYS A 20 22.61 8.92 1.07
CA LYS A 20 21.28 8.76 1.63
C LYS A 20 20.20 9.05 0.59
N GLU A 21 20.31 10.17 -0.13
CA GLU A 21 19.34 10.54 -1.17
C GLU A 21 19.35 9.54 -2.32
N VAL A 22 20.54 9.10 -2.78
CA VAL A 22 20.66 8.07 -3.82
C VAL A 22 20.07 6.74 -3.35
N TYR A 23 20.30 6.35 -2.09
CA TYR A 23 19.69 5.17 -1.51
C TYR A 23 18.17 5.28 -1.50
N THR A 24 17.61 6.41 -1.04
CA THR A 24 16.16 6.66 -1.06
C THR A 24 15.58 6.71 -2.47
N LEU A 25 16.33 7.16 -3.48
CA LEU A 25 15.91 7.10 -4.88
C LEU A 25 15.93 5.67 -5.45
N LEU A 26 16.94 4.87 -5.09
CA LEU A 26 17.15 3.50 -5.61
C LEU A 26 16.28 2.45 -4.90
N ASP A 27 16.02 2.60 -3.60
CA ASP A 27 15.09 1.77 -2.83
C ASP A 27 13.62 2.00 -3.27
N GLY A 28 13.43 2.95 -4.20
CA GLY A 28 12.15 3.58 -4.49
C GLY A 28 11.72 4.47 -3.33
N TYR A 29 10.76 5.35 -3.55
CA TYR A 29 9.92 5.73 -2.42
C TYR A 29 9.23 4.43 -2.00
N PRO A 30 9.40 3.92 -0.76
CA PRO A 30 8.44 2.97 -0.24
C PRO A 30 7.17 3.79 -0.03
N GLU A 31 6.36 3.85 -1.08
CA GLU A 31 5.08 4.53 -1.14
C GLU A 31 4.12 3.71 -0.28
N LYS A 32 4.34 3.72 1.03
CA LYS A 32 3.54 2.97 1.96
C LYS A 32 2.22 3.73 2.04
N PRO A 33 1.13 3.25 1.42
CA PRO A 33 -0.13 3.96 1.49
C PRO A 33 -0.50 4.02 2.97
N ASN A 34 -0.80 5.21 3.48
CA ASN A 34 -1.27 5.38 4.85
C ASN A 34 -2.53 4.54 5.03
N GLY A 35 -2.72 3.93 6.20
CA GLY A 35 -3.91 3.14 6.49
C GLY A 35 -3.60 1.70 6.88
N GLU A 36 -4.38 1.21 7.85
CA GLU A 36 -4.22 -0.11 8.43
C GLU A 36 -4.52 -1.20 7.39
N LEU A 37 -3.67 -2.22 7.36
CA LEU A 37 -3.87 -3.42 6.55
C LEU A 37 -4.63 -4.43 7.38
N GLY A 38 -5.57 -5.11 6.73
CA GLY A 38 -6.33 -6.17 7.36
C GLY A 38 -6.61 -7.30 6.39
N ILE A 39 -7.16 -8.39 6.91
CA ILE A 39 -7.52 -9.58 6.15
C ILE A 39 -9.03 -9.78 6.20
N LEU A 40 -9.64 -9.93 5.03
CA LEU A 40 -11.06 -10.20 4.91
C LEU A 40 -11.41 -11.54 5.57
N LYS A 41 -12.31 -11.55 6.57
CA LYS A 41 -12.61 -12.77 7.36
C LYS A 41 -13.52 -13.75 6.64
N GLN A 42 -14.34 -13.25 5.71
CA GLN A 42 -15.36 -14.03 5.03
C GLN A 42 -15.46 -13.61 3.58
N ASP A 43 -16.01 -14.48 2.74
CA ASP A 43 -16.18 -14.11 1.35
C ASP A 43 -17.23 -13.00 1.19
N LEU A 44 -16.91 -11.98 0.39
CA LEU A 44 -17.84 -10.90 0.07
C LEU A 44 -18.46 -11.15 -1.31
N VAL A 45 -19.77 -11.40 -1.35
CA VAL A 45 -20.51 -11.49 -2.61
C VAL A 45 -20.87 -10.09 -3.06
N VAL A 46 -20.37 -9.69 -4.23
CA VAL A 46 -20.70 -8.40 -4.85
C VAL A 46 -21.85 -8.63 -5.82
N GLY A 47 -23.00 -8.06 -5.51
CA GLY A 47 -24.18 -8.04 -6.37
C GLY A 47 -24.32 -6.71 -7.09
N LYS A 48 -25.21 -6.65 -8.08
CA LYS A 48 -25.67 -5.40 -8.66
C LYS A 48 -26.87 -4.90 -7.86
N PHE A 49 -26.86 -3.64 -7.44
CA PHE A 49 -28.01 -3.04 -6.77
C PHE A 49 -29.26 -3.20 -7.66
N ASP A 50 -30.35 -3.66 -7.05
CA ASP A 50 -31.67 -3.82 -7.70
C ASP A 50 -31.78 -4.93 -8.78
N GLN A 51 -30.84 -5.88 -8.83
CA GLN A 51 -30.94 -7.05 -9.72
C GLN A 51 -30.68 -8.36 -8.97
N LYS A 52 -31.43 -9.42 -9.32
CA LYS A 52 -31.13 -10.77 -8.85
C LYS A 52 -29.89 -11.30 -9.59
N GLY A 53 -28.75 -11.36 -8.91
CA GLY A 53 -27.54 -11.99 -9.42
C GLY A 53 -26.27 -11.53 -8.70
N SER A 54 -25.35 -12.46 -8.45
CA SER A 54 -23.98 -12.14 -8.02
C SER A 54 -23.11 -11.82 -9.25
N LEU A 55 -22.37 -10.71 -9.22
CA LEU A 55 -21.41 -10.36 -10.26
C LEU A 55 -20.10 -11.13 -10.07
N PHE A 56 -19.54 -11.04 -8.87
CA PHE A 56 -18.31 -11.72 -8.48
C PHE A 56 -18.24 -11.86 -6.97
N LYS A 57 -17.22 -12.59 -6.51
CA LYS A 57 -16.99 -12.88 -5.10
C LYS A 57 -15.55 -12.52 -4.74
N LEU A 58 -15.37 -11.67 -3.73
CA LEU A 58 -14.07 -11.42 -3.13
C LEU A 58 -13.81 -12.53 -2.10
N PRO A 59 -12.74 -13.31 -2.23
CA PRO A 59 -12.48 -14.43 -1.34
C PRO A 59 -12.01 -13.96 0.04
N LYS A 60 -12.37 -14.72 1.08
CA LYS A 60 -11.76 -14.60 2.41
C LYS A 60 -10.24 -14.75 2.32
N GLY A 61 -9.51 -14.12 3.23
CA GLY A 61 -8.05 -14.09 3.20
C GLY A 61 -7.48 -12.99 2.30
N LEU A 62 -8.32 -12.27 1.54
CA LEU A 62 -7.89 -11.11 0.76
C LEU A 62 -7.35 -10.03 1.70
N ILE A 63 -6.16 -9.53 1.42
CA ILE A 63 -5.57 -8.42 2.14
C ILE A 63 -6.23 -7.14 1.61
N VAL A 64 -6.80 -6.37 2.53
CA VAL A 64 -7.52 -5.14 2.26
C VAL A 64 -6.91 -4.00 3.06
N ARG A 65 -7.20 -2.78 2.64
CA ARG A 65 -6.76 -1.56 3.31
C ARG A 65 -7.99 -0.76 3.74
N ASP A 66 -7.87 -0.08 4.88
CA ASP A 66 -8.86 0.90 5.30
C ASP A 66 -9.15 1.92 4.17
N ALA A 67 -10.42 2.24 3.92
CA ALA A 67 -10.83 3.11 2.82
C ALA A 67 -10.47 4.59 3.03
N SER A 68 -10.23 5.02 4.28
CA SER A 68 -9.74 6.36 4.62
C SER A 68 -8.25 6.56 4.29
N ALA A 69 -7.57 5.50 3.86
CA ALA A 69 -6.22 5.52 3.32
C ALA A 69 -6.11 6.46 2.11
N THR A 70 -5.72 7.70 2.36
CA THR A 70 -5.51 8.74 1.35
C THR A 70 -4.03 8.82 0.94
N GLY A 71 -3.40 7.64 0.78
CA GLY A 71 -2.02 7.54 0.28
C GLY A 71 -1.89 8.07 -1.16
N MET A 72 -0.89 7.59 -1.88
CA MET A 72 -0.47 8.20 -3.15
C MET A 72 -1.40 8.02 -4.38
N ASP A 73 -2.68 8.26 -4.22
CA ASP A 73 -3.64 8.33 -5.32
C ASP A 73 -3.26 9.40 -6.36
N TYR A 74 -2.37 10.33 -6.00
CA TYR A 74 -1.82 11.35 -6.90
C TYR A 74 -0.95 10.79 -8.03
N PHE A 75 -0.17 9.72 -7.79
CA PHE A 75 0.71 9.15 -8.82
C PHE A 75 -0.02 8.15 -9.72
N GLU A 76 -1.14 7.59 -9.24
CA GLU A 76 -2.01 6.73 -10.03
C GLU A 76 -3.48 7.17 -9.98
N PRO A 77 -3.79 8.36 -10.54
CA PRO A 77 -5.12 8.95 -10.44
C PRO A 77 -6.22 8.13 -11.14
N ASN A 78 -5.84 7.19 -12.02
CA ASN A 78 -6.75 6.35 -12.78
C ASN A 78 -6.79 4.89 -12.31
N ARG A 79 -6.20 4.56 -11.15
CA ARG A 79 -6.29 3.21 -10.58
C ARG A 79 -7.73 2.94 -10.15
N PHE A 80 -8.31 1.84 -10.62
CA PHE A 80 -9.63 1.42 -10.15
C PHE A 80 -9.53 0.93 -8.70
N LYS A 81 -10.50 1.31 -7.87
CA LYS A 81 -10.61 0.87 -6.48
C LYS A 81 -11.97 0.26 -6.23
N ILE A 82 -12.01 -0.84 -5.48
CA ILE A 82 -13.24 -1.40 -4.94
C ILE A 82 -13.31 -0.93 -3.49
N ILE A 83 -14.20 0.03 -3.21
CA ILE A 83 -14.47 0.49 -1.86
C ILE A 83 -15.70 -0.25 -1.35
N VAL A 84 -15.55 -0.98 -0.26
CA VAL A 84 -16.63 -1.73 0.38
C VAL A 84 -17.04 -0.97 1.64
N THR A 85 -18.23 -0.37 1.62
CA THR A 85 -18.85 0.23 2.80
C THR A 85 -19.88 -0.75 3.34
N ALA A 86 -19.73 -1.16 4.60
CA ALA A 86 -20.65 -2.08 5.24
C ALA A 86 -20.78 -1.74 6.73
N ASP A 87 -21.99 -1.86 7.27
CA ASP A 87 -22.28 -1.66 8.71
C ASP A 87 -21.83 -2.88 9.57
N ARG A 88 -20.84 -3.64 9.10
CA ARG A 88 -20.35 -4.87 9.73
C ARG A 88 -18.93 -4.67 10.22
N GLU A 89 -18.77 -4.45 11.52
CA GLU A 89 -17.47 -4.25 12.17
C GLU A 89 -16.56 -5.48 12.10
N ASP A 90 -17.13 -6.67 11.92
CA ASP A 90 -16.40 -7.94 11.93
C ASP A 90 -15.88 -8.38 10.55
N LEU A 91 -16.11 -7.60 9.50
CA LEU A 91 -15.80 -7.98 8.11
C LEU A 91 -14.30 -8.18 7.85
N VAL A 92 -13.46 -7.39 8.53
CA VAL A 92 -12.00 -7.37 8.35
C VAL A 92 -11.31 -7.66 9.68
N ASN A 93 -10.24 -8.46 9.66
CA ASN A 93 -9.31 -8.59 10.78
C ASN A 93 -8.14 -7.62 10.57
N TYR A 94 -8.08 -6.54 11.34
CA TYR A 94 -6.95 -5.61 11.33
C TYR A 94 -5.83 -6.01 12.31
N ASN A 95 -6.12 -6.89 13.28
CA ASN A 95 -5.11 -7.44 14.17
C ASN A 95 -4.38 -8.59 13.47
N VAL A 96 -3.43 -8.22 12.60
CA VAL A 96 -2.64 -9.14 11.77
C VAL A 96 -1.16 -8.94 12.01
N THR A 97 -0.40 -10.03 11.95
CA THR A 97 1.05 -10.01 12.12
C THR A 97 1.76 -9.63 10.82
N GLU A 98 2.97 -9.05 10.92
CA GLU A 98 3.78 -8.73 9.74
C GLU A 98 4.02 -9.95 8.85
N LYS A 99 4.14 -11.14 9.44
CA LYS A 99 4.32 -12.40 8.71
C LYS A 99 3.14 -12.75 7.82
N GLU A 100 1.92 -12.44 8.26
CA GLU A 100 0.69 -12.66 7.49
C GLU A 100 0.56 -11.65 6.33
N LEU A 101 1.23 -10.50 6.45
CA LEU A 101 1.29 -9.46 5.44
C LEU A 101 2.48 -9.59 4.48
N LEU A 102 3.43 -10.50 4.72
CA LEU A 102 4.65 -10.65 3.90
C LEU A 102 4.39 -10.96 2.42
N ASN A 103 3.24 -11.55 2.10
CA ASN A 103 2.85 -11.86 0.71
C ASN A 103 1.94 -10.79 0.10
N PHE A 104 1.73 -9.67 0.79
CA PHE A 104 1.03 -8.53 0.25
C PHE A 104 1.95 -7.80 -0.74
N ASN A 105 1.94 -8.25 -1.99
CA ASN A 105 2.36 -7.38 -3.08
C ASN A 105 1.33 -6.25 -3.12
N GLY A 106 1.72 -5.08 -2.62
CA GLY A 106 0.80 -4.00 -2.27
C GLY A 106 -0.05 -3.48 -3.41
N GLU A 107 0.21 -3.92 -4.64
CA GLU A 107 -0.35 -3.39 -5.86
C GLU A 107 -0.50 -4.54 -6.90
N TYR A 108 -1.37 -4.34 -7.89
CA TYR A 108 -1.65 -5.22 -9.04
C TYR A 108 -2.70 -6.33 -8.86
N TYR A 109 -3.96 -5.92 -8.66
CA TYR A 109 -5.01 -6.53 -9.49
C TYR A 109 -5.15 -5.67 -10.75
N SER A 110 -4.34 -5.92 -11.78
CA SER A 110 -4.53 -5.31 -13.10
C SER A 110 -4.94 -6.40 -14.09
N VAL A 111 -5.96 -6.12 -14.89
CA VAL A 111 -6.40 -7.02 -15.96
C VAL A 111 -5.87 -6.46 -17.27
N ARG A 112 -5.11 -7.24 -18.02
CA ARG A 112 -4.68 -6.88 -19.36
C ARG A 112 -5.90 -6.86 -20.28
N SER A 113 -6.20 -5.71 -20.88
CA SER A 113 -7.23 -5.63 -21.92
C SER A 113 -6.87 -6.61 -23.04
N PRO A 114 -7.80 -7.47 -23.50
CA PRO A 114 -7.60 -8.20 -24.75
C PRO A 114 -7.46 -7.14 -25.85
N LYS A 115 -6.32 -7.16 -26.55
CA LYS A 115 -6.16 -6.51 -27.85
C LYS A 115 -6.54 -7.52 -28.92
#